data_AF-A0A3C1PL64-F1
#
_entry.id   AF-A0A3C1PL64-F1
#
_cell.length_a   1.000
_cell.length_b   1.000
_cell.length_c   1.000
_cell.angle_alpha   90.00
_cell.angle_beta   90.00
_cell.angle_gamma   90.00
#
_symmetry.space_group_name_H-M   'P 1'
#
loop_
_entity.id
_entity.type
_entity.pdbx_description
1 polymer ?
#
loop_
_entity_poly.entity_id
_entity_poly.type
_entity_poly.pdbx_seq_one_letter_code
_entity_poly.pdbx_strand_id
1 'polypeptide(L)'
;MFSVCSRNMCYKITKNNSIFTFFFSRNAYFSIDFCNFVQIYKTYPMKVSVRLDKLRLLMSENGISACILPSSDPHGSEYLADHWQTRAWFSGFTGSAGLLVVETEQAGLFTDTRYYLQAEKQLQDSGIELFKLDIQPDYITWLTQQLKQGDVVAVWGEDIAEGEYNKLNSKLADSGIRMISDFDFITPIWTDRPAIPQTQTFVHELAFTGASVDEKLAAVRNQMNIKKAEYQLFTALDEIAWLFNIRGNDVMYNPVSVAYAVVGLNDAMLFIEQQKLTSNAKEMLENAGVSVLKYNDVYTFVANLKQSVLFDVAKTNHRIVSALRPGIKRITAISSVSELKACKSVHEIEQIKQIMVDDGVAMVRFLQWLEIAVSNEMVTEISAAAKLHEFRRMSELFMGDSFNAISSYKEHGAIVHYSPTIETDSALRADGIYLIDSGGQYLGGTTDITRTISLGNVKSVERLHFTLVLIGNINLAMAMFPEGTRGYQLDILARKALWEYGLNYGHGTGHGVGYFLNVHEGPQSISPRLIDYPIKKGMLISNEPAFYVEGKYGIRTENLMVVVEAEETAHGKFLEFETVTLCPIDTQLIDRDLLSDAHRSWLNSYHSKVFDELAPKLTEIEREWLEIKTAAI
;
A
#
# COMPACT_ATOMS: atom_id res chain seq x y z
N MET A 1 33.95 -37.79 -27.21
CA MET A 1 34.65 -37.44 -28.48
C MET A 1 33.60 -36.88 -29.44
N PHE A 2 33.77 -35.61 -29.86
CA PHE A 2 33.13 -34.83 -30.95
C PHE A 2 31.71 -35.25 -31.43
N SER A 3 30.70 -34.38 -31.49
CA SER A 3 30.66 -33.16 -32.33
C SER A 3 29.42 -32.32 -32.04
N VAL A 4 29.59 -31.01 -32.21
CA VAL A 4 28.63 -29.91 -32.29
C VAL A 4 27.52 -30.16 -33.32
N CYS A 5 26.28 -29.72 -33.02
CA CYS A 5 25.39 -29.14 -34.02
C CYS A 5 24.31 -28.25 -33.36
N SER A 6 24.49 -26.94 -33.54
CA SER A 6 23.56 -25.85 -33.25
C SER A 6 22.29 -25.92 -34.12
N ARG A 7 21.10 -25.69 -33.54
CA ARG A 7 19.94 -25.17 -34.29
C ARG A 7 19.12 -24.18 -33.48
N ASN A 8 19.04 -22.98 -34.05
CA ASN A 8 18.19 -21.85 -33.69
C ASN A 8 16.73 -22.27 -33.49
N MET A 9 16.14 -21.83 -32.38
CA MET A 9 14.71 -21.95 -32.13
C MET A 9 14.05 -20.61 -32.49
N CYS A 10 13.49 -20.53 -33.70
CA CYS A 10 12.59 -19.45 -34.08
C CYS A 10 11.26 -19.62 -33.33
N TYR A 11 10.88 -18.65 -32.50
CA TYR A 11 9.55 -18.58 -31.90
C TYR A 11 8.53 -18.12 -32.94
N LYS A 12 7.55 -18.97 -33.24
CA LYS A 12 6.34 -18.63 -33.99
C LYS A 12 5.16 -18.69 -33.01
N ILE A 13 4.72 -17.53 -32.55
CA ILE A 13 3.53 -17.42 -31.69
C ILE A 13 2.30 -17.68 -32.56
N THR A 14 1.62 -18.80 -32.33
CA THR A 14 0.27 -19.03 -32.84
C THR A 14 -0.70 -19.03 -31.67
N LYS A 15 -1.70 -18.13 -31.75
CA LYS A 15 -2.90 -18.10 -30.91
C LYS A 15 -3.54 -19.50 -30.87
N ASN A 16 -3.50 -20.17 -29.72
CA ASN A 16 -4.66 -20.85 -29.11
C ASN A 16 -4.26 -21.57 -27.81
N ASN A 17 -5.12 -21.37 -26.81
CA ASN A 17 -5.13 -21.95 -25.48
C ASN A 17 -4.59 -23.39 -25.40
N SER A 18 -3.57 -23.60 -24.57
CA SER A 18 -3.13 -24.93 -24.12
C SER A 18 -2.87 -24.88 -22.63
N ILE A 19 -3.79 -25.47 -21.86
CA ILE A 19 -3.72 -25.68 -20.42
C ILE A 19 -2.63 -26.72 -20.15
N PHE A 20 -1.64 -26.39 -19.30
CA PHE A 20 -0.67 -27.35 -18.79
C PHE A 20 -1.05 -27.74 -17.36
N THR A 21 -1.39 -29.02 -17.17
CA THR A 21 -1.70 -29.63 -15.88
C THR A 21 -0.40 -30.00 -15.15
N PHE A 22 -0.11 -29.35 -14.02
CA PHE A 22 0.96 -29.78 -13.10
C PHE A 22 0.35 -30.51 -11.89
N PHE A 23 1.03 -31.57 -11.46
CA PHE A 23 0.63 -32.43 -10.33
C PHE A 23 0.62 -31.64 -9.01
N PHE A 24 -0.49 -31.73 -8.28
CA PHE A 24 -0.74 -31.05 -7.00
C PHE A 24 0.15 -31.61 -5.87
N SER A 25 0.94 -30.73 -5.23
CA SER A 25 1.33 -30.86 -3.82
C SER A 25 0.36 -30.04 -2.95
N ARG A 26 0.13 -30.51 -1.72
CA ARG A 26 -0.83 -29.95 -0.76
C ARG A 26 -0.44 -28.52 -0.34
N ASN A 27 -0.90 -27.51 -1.08
CA ASN A 27 -1.21 -26.15 -0.63
C ASN A 27 -1.71 -25.36 -1.85
N ALA A 28 -2.92 -25.70 -2.31
CA ALA A 28 -3.57 -25.06 -3.46
C ALA A 28 -4.49 -23.94 -2.98
N TYR A 29 -3.91 -22.82 -2.51
CA TYR A 29 -4.69 -21.62 -2.20
C TYR A 29 -4.27 -20.39 -3.00
N PHE A 30 -3.07 -20.35 -3.60
CA PHE A 30 -2.62 -19.20 -4.37
C PHE A 30 -1.83 -19.64 -5.61
N SER A 31 -2.54 -19.77 -6.73
CA SER A 31 -1.94 -19.82 -8.07
C SER A 31 -1.84 -18.39 -8.58
N ILE A 32 -0.72 -17.71 -8.30
CA ILE A 32 -0.41 -16.43 -8.93
C ILE A 32 0.28 -16.75 -10.26
N ASP A 33 -0.42 -16.53 -11.37
CA ASP A 33 0.12 -16.67 -12.71
C ASP A 33 1.27 -15.66 -12.93
N PHE A 34 2.27 -16.06 -13.70
CA PHE A 34 3.40 -15.22 -14.17
C PHE A 34 2.94 -13.93 -14.87
N CYS A 35 1.66 -13.84 -15.26
CA CYS A 35 1.03 -12.65 -15.84
C CYS A 35 1.06 -11.40 -14.93
N ASN A 36 1.23 -11.52 -13.61
CA ASN A 36 1.20 -10.36 -12.72
C ASN A 36 2.49 -9.51 -12.71
N PHE A 37 3.60 -9.99 -13.30
CA PHE A 37 4.83 -9.20 -13.43
C PHE A 37 4.81 -8.19 -14.58
N VAL A 38 3.79 -8.26 -15.43
CA VAL A 38 3.63 -7.36 -16.57
C VAL A 38 2.38 -6.55 -16.33
N GLN A 39 2.53 -5.23 -16.19
CA GLN A 39 1.40 -4.30 -16.30
C GLN A 39 0.91 -4.32 -17.74
N ILE A 40 0.03 -5.26 -18.09
CA ILE A 40 -0.62 -5.30 -19.38
C ILE A 40 -1.57 -4.10 -19.42
N TYR A 41 -1.35 -3.16 -20.37
CA TYR A 41 -2.30 -2.07 -20.60
C TYR A 41 -3.68 -2.67 -20.82
N LYS A 42 -4.64 -2.32 -19.94
CA LYS A 42 -6.04 -2.67 -20.16
C LYS A 42 -6.53 -1.88 -21.38
N THR A 43 -6.56 -2.54 -22.53
CA THR A 43 -7.18 -1.98 -23.72
C THR A 43 -8.67 -2.15 -23.61
N TYR A 44 -9.36 -1.07 -23.27
CA TYR A 44 -10.81 -1.08 -23.26
C TYR A 44 -11.35 -0.86 -24.68
N PRO A 45 -12.42 -1.57 -25.10
CA PRO A 45 -12.89 -1.57 -26.50
C PRO A 45 -13.44 -0.21 -26.98
N MET A 46 -13.94 0.61 -26.06
CA MET A 46 -14.43 1.97 -26.35
C MET A 46 -13.29 2.99 -26.24
N LYS A 47 -13.24 4.00 -27.13
CA LYS A 47 -12.27 5.10 -26.98
C LYS A 47 -12.65 5.99 -25.80
N VAL A 48 -11.65 6.59 -25.15
CA VAL A 48 -11.85 7.53 -24.02
C VAL A 48 -12.80 8.66 -24.40
N SER A 49 -12.61 9.29 -25.57
CA SER A 49 -13.50 10.37 -26.05
C SER A 49 -14.98 9.98 -26.07
N VAL A 50 -15.30 8.77 -26.55
CA VAL A 50 -16.68 8.27 -26.62
C VAL A 50 -17.28 8.03 -25.23
N ARG A 51 -16.46 7.64 -24.24
CA ARG A 51 -16.92 7.52 -22.84
C ARG A 51 -17.26 8.88 -22.25
N LEU A 52 -16.41 9.87 -22.49
CA LEU A 52 -16.63 11.24 -22.02
C LEU A 52 -17.86 11.86 -22.69
N ASP A 53 -18.06 11.64 -23.97
CA ASP A 53 -19.25 12.13 -24.69
C ASP A 53 -20.55 11.56 -24.11
N LYS A 54 -20.56 10.25 -23.80
CA LYS A 54 -21.69 9.61 -23.12
C LYS A 54 -21.93 10.17 -21.71
N LEU A 55 -20.86 10.45 -20.97
CA LEU A 55 -20.96 11.05 -19.64
C LEU A 55 -21.54 12.46 -19.72
N ARG A 56 -21.06 13.28 -20.64
CA ARG A 56 -21.56 14.64 -20.90
C ARG A 56 -23.02 14.66 -21.33
N LEU A 57 -23.44 13.71 -22.17
CA LEU A 57 -24.85 13.56 -22.54
C LEU A 57 -25.71 13.27 -21.31
N LEU A 58 -25.31 12.29 -20.48
CA LEU A 58 -26.04 11.93 -19.26
C LEU A 58 -26.06 13.10 -18.25
N MET A 59 -24.96 13.84 -18.13
CA MET A 59 -24.87 15.06 -17.32
C MET A 59 -25.87 16.12 -17.79
N SER A 60 -25.89 16.42 -19.10
CA SER A 60 -26.80 17.40 -19.68
C SER A 60 -28.28 17.03 -19.50
N GLU A 61 -28.63 15.75 -19.61
CA GLU A 61 -30.01 15.26 -19.40
C GLU A 61 -30.48 15.41 -17.96
N ASN A 62 -29.55 15.47 -16.99
CA ASN A 62 -29.84 15.52 -15.55
C ASN A 62 -29.47 16.87 -14.90
N GLY A 63 -29.06 17.88 -15.68
CA GLY A 63 -28.68 19.20 -15.17
C GLY A 63 -27.43 19.19 -14.29
N ILE A 64 -26.47 18.31 -14.62
CA ILE A 64 -25.17 18.21 -13.94
C ILE A 64 -24.13 18.99 -14.72
N SER A 65 -23.39 19.86 -14.03
CA SER A 65 -22.36 20.72 -14.63
C SER A 65 -20.97 20.06 -14.60
N ALA A 66 -20.68 19.27 -13.56
CA ALA A 66 -19.43 18.49 -13.49
C ALA A 66 -19.59 17.16 -12.74
N CYS A 67 -18.79 16.16 -13.09
CA CYS A 67 -18.63 14.90 -12.36
C CYS A 67 -17.20 14.76 -11.83
N ILE A 68 -17.06 14.32 -10.58
CA ILE A 68 -15.78 14.01 -9.94
C ILE A 68 -15.64 12.49 -9.83
N LEU A 69 -14.52 11.97 -10.32
CA LEU A 69 -14.17 10.56 -10.34
C LEU A 69 -12.82 10.36 -9.61
N PRO A 70 -12.84 10.10 -8.30
CA PRO A 70 -11.63 9.84 -7.52
C PRO A 70 -11.06 8.45 -7.81
N SER A 71 -9.87 8.18 -7.23
CA SER A 71 -9.31 6.83 -7.18
C SER A 71 -9.70 6.16 -5.87
N SER A 72 -10.92 5.63 -5.82
CA SER A 72 -11.45 5.00 -4.61
C SER A 72 -12.44 3.90 -4.96
N ASP A 73 -12.74 3.07 -3.97
CA ASP A 73 -13.89 2.17 -3.92
C ASP A 73 -14.75 2.50 -2.68
N PRO A 74 -15.85 1.77 -2.41
CA PRO A 74 -16.71 1.93 -1.24
C PRO A 74 -16.02 1.72 0.11
N HIS A 75 -14.79 1.24 0.10
CA HIS A 75 -14.03 0.81 1.27
C HIS A 75 -12.76 1.66 1.50
N GLY A 76 -12.49 2.63 0.63
CA GLY A 76 -11.28 3.46 0.68
C GLY A 76 -9.99 2.66 0.43
N SER A 77 -10.05 1.62 -0.40
CA SER A 77 -8.89 0.78 -0.71
C SER A 77 -7.83 1.55 -1.50
N GLU A 78 -6.55 1.30 -1.19
CA GLU A 78 -5.43 1.88 -1.94
C GLU A 78 -5.28 1.26 -3.34
N TYR A 79 -5.34 -0.07 -3.42
CA TYR A 79 -5.45 -0.81 -4.67
C TYR A 79 -6.92 -1.11 -4.94
N LEU A 80 -7.34 -0.95 -6.20
CA LEU A 80 -8.74 -1.09 -6.58
C LEU A 80 -8.95 -2.36 -7.38
N ALA A 81 -9.96 -3.14 -7.01
CA ALA A 81 -10.47 -4.18 -7.88
C ALA A 81 -11.03 -3.56 -9.17
N ASP A 82 -10.98 -4.31 -10.26
CA ASP A 82 -11.38 -3.88 -11.60
C ASP A 82 -12.74 -3.19 -11.67
N HIS A 83 -13.69 -3.64 -10.86
CA HIS A 83 -15.05 -3.07 -10.76
C HIS A 83 -15.05 -1.58 -10.39
N TRP A 84 -14.12 -1.11 -9.56
CA TRP A 84 -14.06 0.27 -9.06
C TRP A 84 -12.98 1.13 -9.72
N GLN A 85 -12.31 0.64 -10.77
CA GLN A 85 -11.35 1.40 -11.55
C GLN A 85 -12.03 2.42 -12.49
N THR A 86 -13.01 3.17 -12.00
CA THR A 86 -13.88 4.10 -12.74
C THR A 86 -13.07 5.22 -13.40
N ARG A 87 -12.21 5.90 -12.64
CA ARG A 87 -11.30 6.93 -13.15
C ARG A 87 -10.42 6.39 -14.28
N ALA A 88 -9.82 5.20 -14.11
CA ALA A 88 -8.97 4.59 -15.13
C ALA A 88 -9.77 4.21 -16.39
N TRP A 89 -11.00 3.72 -16.23
CA TRP A 89 -11.88 3.42 -17.35
C TRP A 89 -12.28 4.69 -18.12
N PHE A 90 -12.69 5.75 -17.43
CA PHE A 90 -13.11 7.01 -18.06
C PHE A 90 -11.94 7.78 -18.69
N SER A 91 -10.75 7.78 -18.09
CA SER A 91 -9.60 8.58 -18.58
C SER A 91 -8.57 7.82 -19.40
N GLY A 92 -8.48 6.50 -19.26
CA GLY A 92 -7.35 5.70 -19.74
C GLY A 92 -6.09 5.80 -18.86
N PHE A 93 -6.08 6.65 -17.82
CA PHE A 93 -4.95 6.80 -16.91
C PHE A 93 -4.94 5.73 -15.80
N THR A 94 -3.85 4.97 -15.71
CA THR A 94 -3.73 3.78 -14.85
C THR A 94 -2.82 3.97 -13.63
N GLY A 95 -2.34 5.18 -13.34
CA GLY A 95 -1.55 5.43 -12.13
C GLY A 95 -2.38 5.20 -10.86
N SER A 96 -1.79 4.82 -9.73
CA SER A 96 -2.59 4.51 -8.53
C SER A 96 -3.20 5.76 -7.89
N ALA A 97 -2.62 6.94 -8.07
CA ALA A 97 -3.17 8.20 -7.55
C ALA A 97 -3.60 9.16 -8.67
N GLY A 98 -4.78 9.74 -8.51
CA GLY A 98 -5.28 10.81 -9.35
C GLY A 98 -6.77 11.04 -9.17
N LEU A 99 -7.26 12.15 -9.72
CA LEU A 99 -8.68 12.51 -9.69
C LEU A 99 -9.05 13.07 -11.06
N LEU A 100 -10.11 12.52 -11.66
CA LEU A 100 -10.65 13.00 -12.92
C LEU A 100 -11.85 13.89 -12.62
N VAL A 101 -11.87 15.09 -13.20
CA VAL A 101 -13.06 15.95 -13.24
C VAL A 101 -13.50 16.06 -14.70
N VAL A 102 -14.79 15.82 -14.94
CA VAL A 102 -15.40 15.95 -16.27
C VAL A 102 -16.47 17.03 -16.20
N GLU A 103 -16.31 18.09 -16.98
CA GLU A 103 -17.31 19.13 -17.22
C GLU A 103 -18.03 18.90 -18.55
N THR A 104 -19.04 19.72 -18.84
CA THR A 104 -19.83 19.65 -20.08
C THR A 104 -18.98 19.81 -21.33
N GLU A 105 -17.93 20.65 -21.31
CA GLU A 105 -17.09 20.96 -22.48
C GLU A 105 -15.63 20.51 -22.33
N GLN A 106 -15.13 20.33 -21.10
CA GLN A 106 -13.72 20.04 -20.82
C GLN A 106 -13.57 18.94 -19.76
N ALA A 107 -12.34 18.47 -19.55
CA ALA A 107 -12.03 17.49 -18.51
C ALA A 107 -10.58 17.67 -18.05
N GLY A 108 -10.34 17.50 -16.74
CA GLY A 108 -9.04 17.61 -16.12
C GLY A 108 -8.69 16.38 -15.29
N LEU A 109 -7.47 15.86 -15.45
CA LEU A 109 -6.90 14.84 -14.57
C LEU A 109 -5.86 15.48 -13.66
N PHE A 110 -6.07 15.39 -12.35
CA PHE A 110 -5.19 15.91 -11.32
C PHE A 110 -4.40 14.75 -10.72
N THR A 111 -3.07 14.82 -10.74
CA THR A 111 -2.21 13.81 -10.10
C THR A 111 -0.96 14.44 -9.51
N ASP A 112 -0.16 13.66 -8.80
CA ASP A 112 1.09 14.09 -8.18
C ASP A 112 2.32 13.71 -9.02
N THR A 113 3.48 14.18 -8.57
CA THR A 113 4.76 14.09 -9.29
C THR A 113 5.15 12.67 -9.68
N ARG A 114 4.63 11.64 -8.99
CA ARG A 114 4.88 10.23 -9.31
C ARG A 114 4.36 9.84 -10.68
N TYR A 115 3.34 10.52 -11.20
CA TYR A 115 2.59 10.08 -12.38
C TYR A 115 2.59 11.06 -13.56
N TYR A 116 3.36 12.16 -13.52
CA TYR A 116 3.34 13.16 -14.61
C TYR A 116 3.69 12.59 -15.97
N LEU A 117 4.83 11.91 -16.10
CA LEU A 117 5.27 11.32 -17.37
C LEU A 117 4.29 10.25 -17.87
N GLN A 118 3.77 9.42 -16.94
CA GLN A 118 2.77 8.42 -17.27
C GLN A 118 1.47 9.05 -17.77
N ALA A 119 0.98 10.09 -17.09
CA ALA A 119 -0.26 10.77 -17.44
C ALA A 119 -0.13 11.49 -18.79
N GLU A 120 0.98 12.19 -19.07
CA GLU A 120 1.23 12.83 -20.36
C GLU A 120 1.13 11.84 -21.53
N LYS A 121 1.70 10.64 -21.36
CA LYS A 121 1.64 9.58 -22.37
C LYS A 121 0.25 8.95 -22.49
N GLN A 122 -0.41 8.66 -21.38
CA GLN A 122 -1.70 7.94 -21.37
C GLN A 122 -2.90 8.81 -21.74
N LEU A 123 -2.82 10.12 -21.51
CA LEU A 123 -3.88 11.07 -21.85
C LEU A 123 -3.76 11.63 -23.27
N GLN A 124 -2.73 11.22 -24.03
CA GLN A 124 -2.58 11.67 -25.41
C GLN A 124 -3.84 11.35 -26.23
N ASP A 125 -4.34 12.35 -26.97
CA ASP A 125 -5.56 12.28 -27.80
C ASP A 125 -6.86 11.94 -27.02
N SER A 126 -6.85 12.00 -25.69
CA SER A 126 -8.03 11.73 -24.84
C SER A 126 -9.00 12.90 -24.75
N GLY A 127 -8.53 14.13 -24.98
CA GLY A 127 -9.28 15.36 -24.72
C GLY A 127 -9.31 15.77 -23.24
N ILE A 128 -8.48 15.14 -22.39
CA ILE A 128 -8.33 15.44 -20.96
C ILE A 128 -7.04 16.22 -20.74
N GLU A 129 -7.12 17.34 -20.04
CA GLU A 129 -5.97 18.15 -19.65
C GLU A 129 -5.32 17.59 -18.36
N LEU A 130 -3.99 17.57 -18.32
CA LEU A 130 -3.23 17.14 -17.14
C LEU A 130 -2.95 18.33 -16.21
N PHE A 131 -3.38 18.23 -14.95
CA PHE A 131 -3.08 19.17 -13.89
C PHE A 131 -2.06 18.58 -12.90
N LYS A 132 -0.90 19.24 -12.82
CA LYS A 132 0.20 18.87 -11.92
C LYS A 132 0.01 19.55 -10.56
N LEU A 133 -0.31 18.77 -9.52
CA LEU A 133 -0.71 19.29 -8.18
C LEU A 133 0.35 20.14 -7.46
N ASP A 134 1.61 20.11 -7.87
CA ASP A 134 2.70 20.93 -7.32
C ASP A 134 2.79 22.34 -7.94
N ILE A 135 2.15 22.55 -9.10
CA ILE A 135 2.24 23.78 -9.91
C ILE A 135 0.88 24.48 -10.03
N GLN A 136 -0.18 23.70 -10.21
CA GLN A 136 -1.51 24.16 -10.61
C GLN A 136 -2.46 24.30 -9.41
N PRO A 137 -3.55 25.08 -9.55
CA PRO A 137 -4.61 25.10 -8.53
C PRO A 137 -5.11 23.67 -8.25
N ASP A 138 -5.49 23.42 -7.00
CA ASP A 138 -6.18 22.18 -6.66
C ASP A 138 -7.51 22.08 -7.45
N TYR A 139 -8.03 20.86 -7.60
CA TYR A 139 -9.24 20.61 -8.39
C TYR A 139 -10.47 21.38 -7.88
N ILE A 140 -10.49 21.76 -6.60
CA ILE A 140 -11.56 22.54 -6.00
C ILE A 140 -11.48 24.00 -6.46
N THR A 141 -10.29 24.57 -6.45
CA THR A 141 -10.01 25.92 -6.97
C THR A 141 -10.32 25.97 -8.47
N TRP A 142 -9.97 24.92 -9.21
CA TRP A 142 -10.34 24.81 -10.63
C TRP A 142 -11.87 24.80 -10.81
N LEU A 143 -12.60 23.93 -10.11
CA LEU A 143 -14.07 23.87 -10.16
C LEU A 143 -14.73 25.21 -9.83
N THR A 144 -14.27 25.90 -8.79
CA THR A 144 -14.84 27.19 -8.35
C THR A 144 -14.54 28.35 -9.30
N GLN A 145 -13.52 28.22 -10.17
CA GLN A 145 -13.23 29.21 -11.22
C GLN A 145 -14.05 28.97 -12.50
N GLN A 146 -14.39 27.71 -12.80
CA GLN A 146 -15.10 27.35 -14.03
C GLN A 146 -16.63 27.39 -13.85
N LEU A 147 -17.12 26.94 -12.70
CA LEU A 147 -18.55 26.83 -12.43
C LEU A 147 -19.13 28.10 -11.82
N LYS A 148 -20.45 28.26 -11.97
CA LYS A 148 -21.22 29.41 -11.52
C LYS A 148 -22.16 29.03 -10.38
N GLN A 149 -22.67 30.05 -9.70
CA GLN A 149 -23.72 29.85 -8.70
C GLN A 149 -24.92 29.10 -9.29
N GLY A 150 -25.35 28.05 -8.59
CA GLY A 150 -26.48 27.19 -8.97
C GLY A 150 -26.09 25.92 -9.75
N ASP A 151 -24.86 25.86 -10.29
CA ASP A 151 -24.32 24.67 -10.95
C ASP A 151 -24.25 23.48 -9.99
N VAL A 152 -24.28 22.28 -10.58
CA VAL A 152 -24.34 21.02 -9.85
C VAL A 152 -23.11 20.17 -10.14
N VAL A 153 -22.40 19.78 -9.08
CA VAL A 153 -21.28 18.85 -9.13
C VAL A 153 -21.73 17.51 -8.56
N ALA A 154 -21.56 16.44 -9.32
CA ALA A 154 -21.83 15.08 -8.88
C ALA A 154 -20.53 14.36 -8.50
N VAL A 155 -20.58 13.58 -7.42
CA VAL A 155 -19.59 12.55 -7.10
C VAL A 155 -20.36 11.28 -6.74
N TRP A 156 -19.85 10.10 -7.04
CA TRP A 156 -20.52 8.89 -6.55
C TRP A 156 -20.29 8.75 -5.05
N GLY A 157 -21.37 8.73 -4.25
CA GLY A 157 -21.26 8.74 -2.79
C GLY A 157 -20.55 7.51 -2.20
N GLU A 158 -20.47 6.41 -2.93
CA GLU A 158 -19.67 5.26 -2.51
C GLU A 158 -18.18 5.49 -2.73
N ASP A 159 -17.78 6.28 -3.73
CA ASP A 159 -16.37 6.47 -4.10
C ASP A 159 -15.70 7.64 -3.32
N ILE A 160 -16.34 8.16 -2.27
CA ILE A 160 -15.80 9.27 -1.49
C ILE A 160 -16.03 9.08 0.01
N ALA A 161 -14.96 9.23 0.80
CA ALA A 161 -15.04 9.22 2.26
C ALA A 161 -15.81 10.44 2.79
N GLU A 162 -16.57 10.25 3.86
CA GLU A 162 -17.42 11.28 4.48
C GLU A 162 -16.66 12.57 4.82
N GLY A 163 -15.42 12.45 5.30
CA GLY A 163 -14.58 13.60 5.64
C GLY A 163 -14.21 14.44 4.41
N GLU A 164 -13.82 13.79 3.31
CA GLU A 164 -13.48 14.49 2.06
C GLU A 164 -14.74 15.05 1.38
N TYR A 165 -15.86 14.31 1.41
CA TYR A 165 -17.15 14.82 0.94
C TYR A 165 -17.55 16.12 1.66
N ASN A 166 -17.50 16.13 3.00
CA ASN A 166 -17.87 17.31 3.80
C ASN A 166 -16.98 18.52 3.50
N LYS A 167 -15.67 18.30 3.37
CA LYS A 167 -14.69 19.34 3.00
C LYS A 167 -14.97 19.90 1.61
N LEU A 168 -15.19 19.03 0.62
CA LEU A 168 -15.48 19.42 -0.75
C LEU A 168 -16.82 20.17 -0.85
N ASN A 169 -17.87 19.62 -0.24
CA ASN A 169 -19.21 20.22 -0.23
C ASN A 169 -19.18 21.62 0.41
N SER A 170 -18.46 21.81 1.52
CA SER A 170 -18.33 23.14 2.15
C SER A 170 -17.66 24.15 1.21
N LYS A 171 -16.53 23.78 0.59
CA LYS A 171 -15.80 24.70 -0.31
C LYS A 171 -16.60 25.05 -1.57
N LEU A 172 -17.33 24.10 -2.14
CA LEU A 172 -18.21 24.35 -3.28
C LEU A 172 -19.41 25.22 -2.90
N ALA A 173 -19.99 24.99 -1.72
CA ALA A 173 -21.11 25.78 -1.20
C ALA A 173 -20.74 27.26 -0.99
N ASP A 174 -19.49 27.56 -0.59
CA ASP A 174 -18.98 28.93 -0.46
C ASP A 174 -19.02 29.71 -1.81
N SER A 175 -18.97 28.98 -2.93
CA SER A 175 -19.10 29.52 -4.29
C SER A 175 -20.53 29.41 -4.86
N GLY A 176 -21.50 28.99 -4.05
CA GLY A 176 -22.89 28.78 -4.46
C GLY A 176 -23.10 27.59 -5.40
N ILE A 177 -22.14 26.67 -5.48
CA ILE A 177 -22.20 25.43 -6.26
C ILE A 177 -22.82 24.33 -5.39
N ARG A 178 -23.75 23.56 -5.95
CA ARG A 178 -24.41 22.46 -5.25
C ARG A 178 -23.69 21.15 -5.53
N MET A 179 -23.52 20.32 -4.50
CA MET A 179 -22.95 18.99 -4.64
C MET A 179 -24.03 17.92 -4.45
N ILE A 180 -24.02 16.88 -5.27
CA ILE A 180 -24.89 15.71 -5.13
C ILE A 180 -24.08 14.42 -5.11
N SER A 181 -24.61 13.39 -4.45
CA SER A 181 -23.90 12.12 -4.23
C SER A 181 -24.68 10.87 -4.67
N ASP A 182 -25.92 11.04 -5.09
CA ASP A 182 -26.92 10.00 -5.37
C ASP A 182 -27.19 9.81 -6.87
N PHE A 183 -26.27 10.27 -7.72
CA PHE A 183 -26.35 10.18 -9.17
C PHE A 183 -25.41 9.11 -9.74
N ASP A 184 -25.97 7.98 -10.18
CA ASP A 184 -25.19 6.89 -10.78
C ASP A 184 -24.91 7.20 -12.26
N PHE A 185 -23.74 7.79 -12.51
CA PHE A 185 -23.26 8.06 -13.86
C PHE A 185 -22.37 6.93 -14.42
N ILE A 186 -22.12 5.86 -13.67
CA ILE A 186 -21.19 4.80 -14.06
C ILE A 186 -21.95 3.67 -14.75
N THR A 187 -22.96 3.11 -14.09
CA THR A 187 -23.69 1.91 -14.55
C THR A 187 -24.34 2.09 -15.92
N PRO A 188 -24.97 3.24 -16.25
CA PRO A 188 -25.56 3.44 -17.57
C PRO A 188 -24.56 3.46 -18.74
N ILE A 189 -23.27 3.76 -18.46
CA ILE A 189 -22.23 3.98 -19.49
C ILE A 189 -21.31 2.77 -19.60
N TRP A 190 -20.89 2.20 -18.47
CA TRP A 190 -19.96 1.07 -18.41
C TRP A 190 -20.72 -0.27 -18.44
N THR A 191 -21.26 -0.61 -19.62
CA THR A 191 -22.14 -1.79 -19.80
C THR A 191 -21.45 -3.14 -19.63
N ASP A 192 -20.13 -3.20 -19.81
CA ASP A 192 -19.27 -4.37 -19.61
C ASP A 192 -18.43 -4.26 -18.32
N ARG A 193 -18.97 -3.58 -17.29
CA ARG A 193 -18.29 -3.41 -16.00
C ARG A 193 -18.00 -4.78 -15.37
N PRO A 194 -16.74 -5.06 -14.98
CA PRO A 194 -16.37 -6.30 -14.31
C PRO A 194 -17.22 -6.53 -13.05
N ALA A 195 -17.52 -7.78 -12.73
CA ALA A 195 -18.24 -8.12 -11.50
C ALA A 195 -17.39 -7.82 -10.26
N ILE A 196 -18.04 -7.61 -9.11
CA ILE A 196 -17.36 -7.53 -7.82
C ILE A 196 -16.65 -8.87 -7.55
N PRO A 197 -15.36 -8.86 -7.14
CA PRO A 197 -14.60 -10.08 -6.86
C PRO A 197 -15.32 -11.06 -5.92
N GLN A 198 -15.25 -12.34 -6.26
CA GLN A 198 -15.88 -13.45 -5.55
C GLN A 198 -14.84 -14.45 -5.03
N THR A 199 -13.63 -13.99 -4.69
CA THR A 199 -12.58 -14.90 -4.19
C THR A 199 -13.02 -15.53 -2.87
N GLN A 200 -12.66 -16.80 -2.65
CA GLN A 200 -12.97 -17.47 -1.39
C GLN A 200 -12.10 -16.92 -0.25
N THR A 201 -12.72 -16.76 0.91
CA THR A 201 -12.04 -16.39 2.15
C THR A 201 -11.47 -17.62 2.85
N PHE A 202 -10.43 -17.44 3.63
CA PHE A 202 -9.94 -18.46 4.57
C PHE A 202 -9.80 -17.87 5.97
N VAL A 203 -9.78 -18.76 6.97
CA VAL A 203 -9.59 -18.38 8.38
C VAL A 203 -8.12 -18.10 8.63
N HIS A 204 -7.83 -16.96 9.22
CA HIS A 204 -6.51 -16.66 9.76
C HIS A 204 -6.41 -17.30 11.15
N GLU A 205 -5.75 -18.44 11.22
CA GLU A 205 -5.78 -19.32 12.38
C GLU A 205 -5.27 -18.66 13.67
N LEU A 206 -5.75 -19.15 14.82
CA LEU A 206 -5.40 -18.62 16.14
C LEU A 206 -3.88 -18.68 16.42
N ALA A 207 -3.20 -19.67 15.85
CA ALA A 207 -1.75 -19.81 15.92
C ALA A 207 -0.99 -18.59 15.36
N PHE A 208 -1.59 -17.86 14.42
CA PHE A 208 -1.03 -16.63 13.87
C PHE A 208 -1.65 -15.36 14.48
N THR A 209 -2.97 -15.34 14.68
CA THR A 209 -3.68 -14.14 15.14
C THR A 209 -3.53 -13.85 16.63
N GLY A 210 -3.27 -14.86 17.46
CA GLY A 210 -3.10 -14.72 18.91
C GLY A 210 -4.37 -14.32 19.69
N ALA A 211 -5.45 -13.94 19.01
CA ALA A 211 -6.72 -13.55 19.61
C ALA A 211 -7.91 -14.00 18.74
N SER A 212 -8.92 -14.57 19.39
CA SER A 212 -10.17 -15.01 18.79
C SER A 212 -11.06 -13.84 18.36
N VAL A 213 -12.07 -14.14 17.52
CA VAL A 213 -13.08 -13.16 17.11
C VAL A 213 -13.84 -12.60 18.33
N ASP A 214 -14.15 -13.44 19.31
CA ASP A 214 -14.84 -13.03 20.54
C ASP A 214 -14.03 -12.02 21.37
N GLU A 215 -12.73 -12.28 21.55
CA GLU A 215 -11.82 -11.39 22.26
C GLU A 215 -11.68 -10.04 21.55
N LYS A 216 -11.61 -10.05 20.21
CA LYS A 216 -11.55 -8.83 19.39
C LYS A 216 -12.85 -8.04 19.45
N LEU A 217 -14.01 -8.69 19.37
CA LEU A 217 -15.32 -8.05 19.54
C LEU A 217 -15.45 -7.42 20.94
N ALA A 218 -14.99 -8.11 21.98
CA ALA A 218 -14.97 -7.56 23.33
C ALA A 218 -14.08 -6.31 23.44
N ALA A 219 -12.89 -6.33 22.85
CA ALA A 219 -11.99 -5.18 22.82
C ALA A 219 -12.59 -3.99 22.06
N VAL A 220 -13.24 -4.23 20.92
CA VAL A 220 -13.96 -3.20 20.15
C VAL A 220 -15.10 -2.60 20.96
N ARG A 221 -15.92 -3.42 21.63
CA ARG A 221 -17.02 -2.94 22.49
C ARG A 221 -16.52 -2.09 23.66
N ASN A 222 -15.36 -2.43 24.22
CA ASN A 222 -14.73 -1.60 25.25
C ASN A 222 -14.35 -0.20 24.71
N GLN A 223 -13.78 -0.12 23.52
CA GLN A 223 -13.49 1.17 22.87
C GLN A 223 -14.78 1.95 22.53
N MET A 224 -15.82 1.27 22.06
CA MET A 224 -17.13 1.88 21.82
C MET A 224 -17.74 2.47 23.09
N ASN A 225 -17.64 1.78 24.22
CA ASN A 225 -18.10 2.27 25.52
C ASN A 225 -17.36 3.55 25.96
N ILE A 226 -16.03 3.60 25.78
CA ILE A 226 -15.21 4.80 26.04
C ILE A 226 -15.68 5.97 25.17
N LYS A 227 -15.97 5.71 23.89
CA LYS A 227 -16.44 6.71 22.91
C LYS A 227 -17.96 6.98 23.01
N LYS A 228 -18.66 6.31 23.94
CA LYS A 228 -20.11 6.45 24.20
C LYS A 228 -20.97 6.18 22.97
N ALA A 229 -20.63 5.14 22.23
CA ALA A 229 -21.32 4.67 21.03
C ALA A 229 -21.98 3.31 21.27
N GLU A 230 -23.18 3.12 20.72
CA GLU A 230 -23.93 1.86 20.82
C GLU A 230 -23.70 0.93 19.62
N TYR A 231 -23.44 1.51 18.45
CA TYR A 231 -23.01 0.81 17.25
C TYR A 231 -21.76 1.46 16.65
N GLN A 232 -20.91 0.67 16.01
CA GLN A 232 -19.82 1.14 15.17
C GLN A 232 -19.91 0.53 13.77
N LEU A 233 -19.77 1.38 12.75
CA LEU A 233 -19.74 1.00 11.34
C LEU A 233 -18.30 0.86 10.85
N PHE A 234 -18.03 -0.20 10.09
CA PHE A 234 -16.75 -0.50 9.48
C PHE A 234 -16.92 -0.69 7.97
N THR A 235 -16.16 0.09 7.21
CA THR A 235 -16.12 0.03 5.73
C THR A 235 -14.76 -0.44 5.23
N ALA A 236 -13.68 -0.17 5.96
CA ALA A 236 -12.33 -0.52 5.54
C ALA A 236 -12.08 -2.03 5.66
N LEU A 237 -11.63 -2.65 4.56
CA LEU A 237 -11.57 -4.10 4.45
C LEU A 237 -10.52 -4.74 5.36
N ASP A 238 -9.44 -4.02 5.66
CA ASP A 238 -8.39 -4.43 6.60
C ASP A 238 -8.92 -4.53 8.03
N GLU A 239 -9.81 -3.61 8.43
CA GLU A 239 -10.46 -3.65 9.74
C GLU A 239 -11.40 -4.86 9.85
N ILE A 240 -12.18 -5.13 8.81
CA ILE A 240 -13.12 -6.23 8.77
C ILE A 240 -12.38 -7.58 8.78
N ALA A 241 -11.32 -7.70 7.99
CA ALA A 241 -10.45 -8.88 7.97
C ALA A 241 -9.79 -9.13 9.34
N TRP A 242 -9.28 -8.09 10.00
CA TRP A 242 -8.70 -8.20 11.33
C TRP A 242 -9.72 -8.62 12.38
N LEU A 243 -10.89 -7.98 12.40
CA LEU A 243 -11.93 -8.18 13.41
C LEU A 243 -12.45 -9.62 13.42
N PHE A 244 -12.66 -10.17 12.23
CA PHE A 244 -13.28 -11.48 12.06
C PHE A 244 -12.30 -12.62 11.77
N ASN A 245 -10.98 -12.38 11.86
CA ASN A 245 -9.96 -13.40 11.57
C ASN A 245 -10.17 -14.11 10.22
N ILE A 246 -10.62 -13.37 9.21
CA ILE A 246 -10.74 -13.87 7.84
C ILE A 246 -9.79 -13.09 6.93
N ARG A 247 -9.32 -13.76 5.88
CA ARG A 247 -8.50 -13.18 4.82
C ARG A 247 -9.05 -13.60 3.46
N GLY A 248 -8.71 -12.85 2.43
CA GLY A 248 -9.12 -13.11 1.06
C GLY A 248 -8.14 -12.52 0.05
N ASN A 249 -8.56 -12.40 -1.20
CA ASN A 249 -7.71 -11.88 -2.27
C ASN A 249 -8.52 -11.06 -3.30
N ASP A 250 -9.50 -10.29 -2.82
CA ASP A 250 -10.32 -9.47 -3.72
C ASP A 250 -9.61 -8.19 -4.16
N VAL A 251 -8.65 -7.73 -3.36
CA VAL A 251 -7.81 -6.57 -3.63
C VAL A 251 -6.39 -7.07 -3.82
N MET A 252 -5.76 -6.70 -4.94
CA MET A 252 -4.39 -7.12 -5.22
C MET A 252 -3.46 -6.66 -4.09
N TYR A 253 -2.53 -7.52 -3.70
CA TYR A 253 -1.53 -7.32 -2.64
C TYR A 253 -2.06 -7.18 -1.20
N ASN A 254 -3.36 -6.90 -1.03
CA ASN A 254 -4.00 -6.75 0.26
C ASN A 254 -4.87 -7.99 0.53
N PRO A 255 -4.57 -8.81 1.56
CA PRO A 255 -5.24 -10.10 1.80
C PRO A 255 -6.64 -9.93 2.43
N VAL A 256 -7.51 -9.16 1.78
CA VAL A 256 -8.81 -8.72 2.29
C VAL A 256 -9.95 -9.17 1.37
N SER A 257 -11.17 -9.10 1.91
CA SER A 257 -12.38 -9.38 1.14
C SER A 257 -13.39 -8.26 1.21
N VAL A 258 -14.02 -7.98 0.06
CA VAL A 258 -15.09 -6.98 -0.07
C VAL A 258 -16.23 -7.33 0.88
N ALA A 259 -16.44 -6.48 1.88
CA ALA A 259 -17.42 -6.65 2.94
C ALA A 259 -17.70 -5.32 3.66
N TYR A 260 -18.79 -5.29 4.43
CA TYR A 260 -19.00 -4.30 5.48
C TYR A 260 -19.17 -4.99 6.83
N ALA A 261 -18.97 -4.25 7.93
CA ALA A 261 -19.34 -4.74 9.25
C ALA A 261 -20.04 -3.67 10.09
N VAL A 262 -20.95 -4.13 10.94
CA VAL A 262 -21.55 -3.30 11.99
C VAL A 262 -21.43 -4.08 13.29
N VAL A 263 -20.89 -3.46 14.34
CA VAL A 263 -20.79 -4.05 15.67
C VAL A 263 -21.66 -3.24 16.62
N GLY A 264 -22.57 -3.89 17.33
CA GLY A 264 -23.28 -3.30 18.44
C GLY A 264 -22.76 -3.81 19.78
N LEU A 265 -23.32 -3.28 20.87
CA LEU A 265 -22.94 -3.70 22.22
C LEU A 265 -23.25 -5.18 22.51
N ASN A 266 -24.22 -5.78 21.82
CA ASN A 266 -24.68 -7.15 22.07
C ASN A 266 -24.74 -8.03 20.81
N ASP A 267 -24.53 -7.46 19.62
CA ASP A 267 -24.63 -8.12 18.33
C ASP A 267 -23.44 -7.72 17.43
N ALA A 268 -23.22 -8.49 16.37
CA ALA A 268 -22.23 -8.19 15.35
C ALA A 268 -22.72 -8.75 14.00
N MET A 269 -22.57 -7.96 12.94
CA MET A 269 -23.02 -8.29 11.60
C MET A 269 -21.87 -8.14 10.61
N LEU A 270 -21.64 -9.17 9.81
CA LEU A 270 -20.76 -9.17 8.66
C LEU A 270 -21.62 -9.20 7.38
N PHE A 271 -21.49 -8.17 6.54
CA PHE A 271 -22.19 -8.07 5.27
C PHE A 271 -21.23 -8.46 4.14
N ILE A 272 -21.39 -9.67 3.63
CA ILE A 272 -20.51 -10.27 2.63
C ILE A 272 -21.32 -11.21 1.72
N GLU A 273 -20.86 -11.38 0.48
CA GLU A 273 -21.36 -12.43 -0.39
C GLU A 273 -21.10 -13.82 0.22
N GLN A 274 -22.17 -14.50 0.65
CA GLN A 274 -22.08 -15.70 1.51
C GLN A 274 -21.35 -16.89 0.86
N GLN A 275 -21.30 -16.93 -0.48
CA GLN A 275 -20.56 -17.91 -1.26
C GLN A 275 -19.04 -17.79 -1.10
N LYS A 276 -18.54 -16.64 -0.62
CA LYS A 276 -17.11 -16.40 -0.39
C LYS A 276 -16.62 -17.08 0.88
N LEU A 277 -17.49 -17.24 1.87
CA LEU A 277 -17.13 -17.86 3.14
C LEU A 277 -16.98 -19.38 3.00
N THR A 278 -15.82 -19.89 3.39
CA THR A 278 -15.59 -21.33 3.57
C THR A 278 -16.40 -21.87 4.75
N SER A 279 -16.65 -23.17 4.79
CA SER A 279 -17.40 -23.81 5.88
C SER A 279 -16.79 -23.49 7.26
N ASN A 280 -15.46 -23.54 7.35
CA ASN A 280 -14.70 -23.29 8.57
C ASN A 280 -14.85 -21.82 9.03
N ALA A 281 -14.86 -20.87 8.08
CA ALA A 281 -15.09 -19.46 8.38
C ALA A 281 -16.52 -19.22 8.87
N LYS A 282 -17.53 -19.86 8.25
CA LYS A 282 -18.93 -19.78 8.70
C LYS A 282 -19.08 -20.29 10.13
N GLU A 283 -18.54 -21.48 10.42
CA GLU A 283 -18.59 -22.08 11.75
C GLU A 283 -17.90 -21.20 12.80
N MET A 284 -16.71 -20.65 12.50
CA MET A 284 -16.02 -19.73 13.41
C MET A 284 -16.86 -18.48 13.71
N LEU A 285 -17.47 -17.87 12.69
CA LEU A 285 -18.30 -16.69 12.82
C LEU A 285 -19.58 -16.97 13.61
N GLU A 286 -20.24 -18.09 13.33
CA GLU A 286 -21.45 -18.54 14.04
C GLU A 286 -21.16 -18.79 15.52
N ASN A 287 -20.05 -19.47 15.83
CA ASN A 287 -19.62 -19.72 17.20
C ASN A 287 -19.32 -18.42 17.96
N ALA A 288 -18.82 -17.39 17.28
CA ALA A 288 -18.59 -16.05 17.84
C ALA A 288 -19.87 -15.16 17.86
N GLY A 289 -21.03 -15.71 17.49
CA GLY A 289 -22.30 -14.98 17.48
C GLY A 289 -22.40 -13.91 16.39
N VAL A 290 -21.61 -14.00 15.31
CA VAL A 290 -21.63 -13.05 14.19
C VAL A 290 -22.69 -13.45 13.18
N SER A 291 -23.61 -12.52 12.89
CA SER A 291 -24.62 -12.71 11.83
C SER A 291 -24.04 -12.39 10.46
N VAL A 292 -24.13 -13.33 9.51
CA VAL A 292 -23.71 -13.12 8.12
C VAL A 292 -24.89 -12.71 7.25
N LEU A 293 -24.81 -11.52 6.66
CA LEU A 293 -25.85 -10.90 5.83
C LEU A 293 -25.32 -10.60 4.42
N LYS A 294 -26.21 -10.33 3.46
CA LYS A 294 -25.79 -9.99 2.09
C LYS A 294 -25.07 -8.65 2.07
N TYR A 295 -24.07 -8.51 1.19
CA TYR A 295 -23.23 -7.32 1.08
C TYR A 295 -24.04 -6.01 1.02
N ASN A 296 -25.06 -5.95 0.16
CA ASN A 296 -25.89 -4.75 -0.03
C ASN A 296 -26.94 -4.51 1.07
N ASP A 297 -27.20 -5.48 1.95
CA ASP A 297 -28.19 -5.32 3.02
C ASP A 297 -27.72 -4.31 4.09
N VAL A 298 -26.43 -3.94 4.09
CA VAL A 298 -25.85 -2.95 5.01
C VAL A 298 -26.59 -1.61 4.96
N TYR A 299 -26.98 -1.14 3.77
CA TYR A 299 -27.66 0.14 3.61
C TYR A 299 -29.03 0.14 4.27
N THR A 300 -29.78 -0.95 4.08
CA THR A 300 -31.09 -1.14 4.73
C THR A 300 -30.93 -1.30 6.24
N PHE A 301 -29.91 -2.02 6.69
CA PHE A 301 -29.63 -2.19 8.12
C PHE A 301 -29.35 -0.86 8.80
N VAL A 302 -28.40 -0.09 8.26
CA VAL A 302 -27.97 1.21 8.78
C VAL A 302 -29.11 2.23 8.78
N ALA A 303 -29.98 2.22 7.77
CA ALA A 303 -31.15 3.08 7.70
C ALA A 303 -32.19 2.82 8.81
N ASN A 304 -32.20 1.61 9.39
CA ASN A 304 -33.13 1.21 10.45
C ASN A 304 -32.57 1.37 11.87
N LEU A 305 -31.28 1.72 12.01
CA LEU A 305 -30.68 1.98 13.32
C LEU A 305 -31.35 3.19 14.00
N LYS A 306 -31.52 3.10 15.32
CA LYS A 306 -32.10 4.17 16.16
C LYS A 306 -31.11 4.67 17.22
N GLN A 307 -30.10 3.87 17.51
CA GLN A 307 -29.08 4.07 18.51
C GLN A 307 -27.94 4.94 17.98
N SER A 308 -27.06 5.40 18.85
CA SER A 308 -25.87 6.15 18.45
C SER A 308 -24.92 5.31 17.58
N VAL A 309 -24.40 5.91 16.50
CA VAL A 309 -23.52 5.25 15.53
C VAL A 309 -22.19 5.97 15.47
N LEU A 310 -21.12 5.22 15.70
CA LEU A 310 -19.74 5.65 15.51
C LEU A 310 -19.23 5.24 14.14
N PHE A 311 -18.52 6.15 13.48
CA PHE A 311 -17.82 5.86 12.23
C PHE A 311 -16.59 6.75 12.08
N ASP A 312 -15.62 6.25 11.33
CA ASP A 312 -14.41 6.99 10.97
C ASP A 312 -14.66 7.77 9.67
N VAL A 313 -14.65 9.10 9.76
CA VAL A 313 -14.90 9.98 8.60
C VAL A 313 -13.84 9.86 7.51
N ALA A 314 -12.63 9.38 7.83
CA ALA A 314 -11.56 9.20 6.85
C ALA A 314 -11.73 7.93 6.02
N LYS A 315 -12.54 6.96 6.49
CA LYS A 315 -12.67 5.62 5.88
C LYS A 315 -14.08 5.29 5.41
N THR A 316 -15.09 5.87 6.07
CA THR A 316 -16.49 5.55 5.82
C THR A 316 -16.99 6.33 4.61
N ASN A 317 -17.50 5.64 3.59
CA ASN A 317 -18.03 6.31 2.40
C ASN A 317 -19.25 7.18 2.72
N HIS A 318 -19.46 8.23 1.94
CA HIS A 318 -20.56 9.16 2.15
C HIS A 318 -21.93 8.51 1.97
N ARG A 319 -22.07 7.55 1.04
CA ARG A 319 -23.34 6.88 0.73
C ARG A 319 -23.93 6.18 1.96
N ILE A 320 -23.12 5.44 2.71
CA ILE A 320 -23.60 4.72 3.90
C ILE A 320 -23.89 5.66 5.07
N VAL A 321 -23.11 6.74 5.24
CA VAL A 321 -23.40 7.77 6.25
C VAL A 321 -24.69 8.50 5.93
N SER A 322 -24.95 8.80 4.65
CA SER A 322 -26.20 9.43 4.19
C SER A 322 -27.41 8.49 4.29
N ALA A 323 -27.22 7.18 4.37
CA ALA A 323 -28.28 6.23 4.63
C ALA A 323 -28.75 6.22 6.11
N LEU A 324 -27.93 6.73 7.04
CA LEU A 324 -28.30 6.84 8.45
C LEU A 324 -29.53 7.72 8.64
N ARG A 325 -30.45 7.24 9.48
CA ARG A 325 -31.71 7.93 9.78
C ARG A 325 -31.48 9.40 10.22
N PRO A 326 -32.31 10.35 9.74
CA PRO A 326 -32.29 11.72 10.25
C PRO A 326 -32.49 11.77 11.78
N GLY A 327 -31.68 12.58 12.46
CA GLY A 327 -31.75 12.78 13.93
C GLY A 327 -31.03 11.73 14.77
N ILE A 328 -30.42 10.70 14.16
CA ILE A 328 -29.57 9.74 14.89
C ILE A 328 -28.31 10.42 15.42
N LYS A 329 -27.85 10.03 16.62
CA LYS A 329 -26.59 10.56 17.18
C LYS A 329 -25.41 9.96 16.43
N ARG A 330 -24.77 10.76 15.57
CA ARG A 330 -23.54 10.41 14.84
C ARG A 330 -22.31 10.77 15.68
N ILE A 331 -21.40 9.82 15.86
CA ILE A 331 -20.15 9.99 16.61
C ILE A 331 -18.99 9.79 15.64
N THR A 332 -18.13 10.79 15.50
CA THR A 332 -16.97 10.73 14.61
C THR A 332 -15.69 10.56 15.43
N ALA A 333 -14.94 9.51 15.15
CA ALA A 333 -13.65 9.23 15.80
C ALA A 333 -12.86 8.23 14.94
N ILE A 334 -11.56 8.08 15.22
CA ILE A 334 -10.76 7.00 14.63
C ILE A 334 -11.43 5.65 14.96
N SER A 335 -11.46 4.76 13.99
CA SER A 335 -12.02 3.41 14.17
C SER A 335 -11.36 2.68 15.35
N SER A 336 -12.19 2.10 16.22
CA SER A 336 -11.71 1.24 17.31
C SER A 336 -10.82 0.09 16.83
N VAL A 337 -11.09 -0.48 15.65
CA VAL A 337 -10.23 -1.54 15.10
C VAL A 337 -8.90 -0.96 14.61
N SER A 338 -8.89 0.21 13.98
CA SER A 338 -7.65 0.90 13.60
C SER A 338 -6.72 1.12 14.80
N GLU A 339 -7.25 1.60 15.93
CA GLU A 339 -6.43 1.82 17.12
C GLU A 339 -5.89 0.53 17.73
N LEU A 340 -6.71 -0.53 17.76
CA LEU A 340 -6.34 -1.82 18.31
C LEU A 340 -5.28 -2.53 17.44
N LYS A 341 -5.52 -2.67 16.14
CA LYS A 341 -4.62 -3.41 15.24
C LYS A 341 -3.30 -2.69 14.96
N ALA A 342 -3.28 -1.36 15.11
CA ALA A 342 -2.05 -0.58 14.98
C ALA A 342 -0.98 -1.00 15.99
N CYS A 343 -1.37 -1.39 17.20
CA CYS A 343 -0.48 -1.83 18.27
C CYS A 343 -0.45 -3.36 18.33
N LYS A 344 0.59 -3.97 17.75
CA LYS A 344 0.71 -5.42 17.62
C LYS A 344 0.91 -6.03 19.01
N SER A 345 0.27 -7.16 19.24
CA SER A 345 0.47 -7.97 20.44
C SER A 345 1.88 -8.56 20.47
N VAL A 346 2.32 -9.02 21.65
CA VAL A 346 3.60 -9.74 21.77
C VAL A 346 3.65 -10.95 20.84
N HIS A 347 2.53 -11.67 20.72
CA HIS A 347 2.42 -12.81 19.80
C HIS A 347 2.64 -12.40 18.34
N GLU A 348 1.95 -11.36 17.85
CA GLU A 348 2.11 -10.86 16.49
C GLU A 348 3.54 -10.33 16.24
N ILE A 349 4.17 -9.67 17.22
CA ILE A 349 5.55 -9.18 17.09
C ILE A 349 6.55 -10.33 16.93
N GLU A 350 6.41 -11.42 17.68
CA GLU A 350 7.28 -12.59 17.53
C GLU A 350 7.10 -13.27 16.16
N GLN A 351 5.86 -13.34 15.66
CA GLN A 351 5.60 -13.82 14.29
C GLN A 351 6.23 -12.90 13.25
N ILE A 352 6.11 -11.58 13.40
CA ILE A 352 6.77 -10.60 12.53
C ILE A 352 8.27 -10.82 12.51
N LYS A 353 8.92 -10.97 13.66
CA LYS A 353 10.37 -11.24 13.74
C LYS A 353 10.76 -12.51 13.00
N GLN A 354 9.98 -13.58 13.12
CA GLN A 354 10.21 -14.81 12.36
C GLN A 354 10.04 -14.62 10.85
N ILE A 355 9.06 -13.83 10.41
CA ILE A 355 8.86 -13.51 8.99
C ILE A 355 9.99 -12.62 8.45
N MET A 356 10.55 -11.70 9.24
CA MET A 356 11.70 -10.91 8.82
C MET A 356 12.96 -11.77 8.58
N VAL A 357 13.11 -12.89 9.30
CA VAL A 357 14.16 -13.88 9.02
C VAL A 357 13.91 -14.55 7.67
N ASP A 358 12.68 -15.01 7.40
CA ASP A 358 12.35 -15.69 6.15
C ASP A 358 12.49 -14.77 4.92
N ASP A 359 12.01 -13.52 5.02
CA ASP A 359 12.16 -12.52 3.97
C ASP A 359 13.63 -12.08 3.81
N GLY A 360 14.37 -11.97 4.93
CA GLY A 360 15.80 -11.70 4.92
C GLY A 360 16.62 -12.77 4.20
N VAL A 361 16.29 -14.05 4.40
CA VAL A 361 16.89 -15.16 3.64
C VAL A 361 16.61 -15.02 2.14
N ALA A 362 15.38 -14.67 1.75
CA ALA A 362 15.03 -14.45 0.35
C ALA A 362 15.83 -13.29 -0.25
N MET A 363 15.99 -12.19 0.50
CA MET A 363 16.79 -11.04 0.09
C MET A 363 18.28 -11.40 -0.06
N VAL A 364 18.88 -12.13 0.89
CA VAL A 364 20.29 -12.55 0.78
C VAL A 364 20.52 -13.41 -0.45
N ARG A 365 19.64 -14.38 -0.71
CA ARG A 365 19.68 -15.21 -1.93
C ARG A 365 19.59 -14.37 -3.20
N PHE A 366 18.66 -13.41 -3.21
CA PHE A 366 18.50 -12.50 -4.33
C PHE A 366 19.74 -11.65 -4.58
N LEU A 367 20.30 -11.02 -3.55
CA LEU A 367 21.45 -10.13 -3.69
C LEU A 367 22.71 -10.90 -4.12
N GLN A 368 22.94 -12.09 -3.55
CA GLN A 368 24.02 -12.96 -3.98
C GLN A 368 23.85 -13.39 -5.44
N TRP A 369 22.64 -13.84 -5.82
CA TRP A 369 22.35 -14.22 -7.21
C TRP A 369 22.59 -13.04 -8.15
N LEU A 370 22.09 -11.84 -7.82
CA LEU A 370 22.15 -10.67 -8.68
C LEU A 370 23.59 -10.23 -8.95
N GLU A 371 24.46 -10.25 -7.93
CA GLU A 371 25.89 -9.92 -8.04
C GLU A 371 26.61 -10.80 -9.06
N ILE A 372 26.25 -12.08 -9.13
CA ILE A 372 26.80 -13.04 -10.10
C ILE A 372 26.10 -12.87 -11.46
N ALA A 373 24.78 -12.84 -11.47
CA ALA A 373 23.95 -12.88 -12.67
C ALA A 373 24.18 -11.68 -13.59
N VAL A 374 24.29 -10.48 -13.04
CA VAL A 374 24.42 -9.24 -13.83
C VAL A 374 25.64 -9.21 -14.75
N SER A 375 26.67 -10.01 -14.43
CA SER A 375 27.89 -10.12 -15.23
C SER A 375 27.91 -11.33 -16.17
N ASN A 376 27.00 -12.29 -15.99
CA ASN A 376 27.05 -13.59 -16.66
C ASN A 376 25.81 -13.91 -17.52
N GLU A 377 24.68 -13.26 -17.26
CA GLU A 377 23.41 -13.46 -17.96
C GLU A 377 22.67 -12.14 -18.22
N MET A 378 21.64 -12.18 -19.07
CA MET A 378 20.80 -11.03 -19.32
C MET A 378 19.78 -10.88 -18.19
N VAL A 379 20.02 -9.94 -17.28
CA VAL A 379 19.09 -9.56 -16.22
C VAL A 379 18.45 -8.23 -16.58
N THR A 380 17.13 -8.15 -16.48
CA THR A 380 16.34 -6.92 -16.62
C THR A 380 15.66 -6.57 -15.30
N GLU A 381 15.06 -5.38 -15.22
CA GLU A 381 14.30 -4.93 -14.05
C GLU A 381 13.15 -5.90 -13.72
N ILE A 382 12.38 -6.31 -14.74
CA ILE A 382 11.29 -7.29 -14.57
C ILE A 382 11.86 -8.64 -14.11
N SER A 383 12.93 -9.13 -14.74
CA SER A 383 13.47 -10.45 -14.39
C SER A 383 14.08 -10.47 -12.98
N ALA A 384 14.68 -9.36 -12.54
CA ALA A 384 15.19 -9.23 -11.18
C ALA A 384 14.07 -9.26 -10.13
N ALA A 385 12.98 -8.51 -10.35
CA ALA A 385 11.80 -8.55 -9.48
C ALA A 385 11.19 -9.97 -9.41
N ALA A 386 11.03 -10.62 -10.57
CA ALA A 386 10.52 -11.98 -10.65
C ALA A 386 11.41 -12.99 -9.90
N LYS A 387 12.74 -12.79 -9.94
CA LYS A 387 13.68 -13.65 -9.22
C LYS A 387 13.59 -13.49 -7.71
N LEU A 388 13.44 -12.27 -7.20
CA LEU A 388 13.22 -12.05 -5.78
C LEU A 388 11.91 -12.70 -5.29
N HIS A 389 10.84 -12.59 -6.08
CA HIS A 389 9.59 -13.28 -5.80
C HIS A 389 9.73 -14.81 -5.76
N GLU A 390 10.52 -15.40 -6.68
CA GLU A 390 10.85 -16.83 -6.65
C GLU A 390 11.50 -17.23 -5.31
N PHE A 391 12.44 -16.43 -4.81
CA PHE A 391 13.09 -16.69 -3.53
C PHE A 391 12.12 -16.54 -2.34
N ARG A 392 11.22 -15.55 -2.36
CA ARG A 392 10.18 -15.40 -1.31
C ARG A 392 9.22 -16.59 -1.27
N ARG A 393 8.83 -17.11 -2.45
CA ARG A 393 7.98 -18.30 -2.58
C ARG A 393 8.57 -19.58 -2.01
N MET A 394 9.85 -19.59 -1.63
CA MET A 394 10.46 -20.73 -0.95
C MET A 394 10.03 -20.84 0.52
N SER A 395 9.50 -19.78 1.14
CA SER A 395 8.87 -19.87 2.47
C SER A 395 7.47 -20.46 2.34
N GLU A 396 7.14 -21.44 3.18
CA GLU A 396 5.80 -22.08 3.20
C GLU A 396 4.69 -21.12 3.68
N LEU A 397 5.07 -20.03 4.35
CA LEU A 397 4.14 -19.04 4.88
C LEU A 397 3.83 -17.91 3.89
N PHE A 398 4.52 -17.86 2.74
CA PHE A 398 4.36 -16.81 1.74
C PHE A 398 3.03 -16.92 1.00
N MET A 399 2.31 -15.80 0.93
CA MET A 399 0.95 -15.70 0.38
C MET A 399 0.88 -14.81 -0.88
N GLY A 400 1.97 -14.14 -1.26
CA GLY A 400 2.04 -13.21 -2.39
C GLY A 400 2.82 -11.95 -2.03
N ASP A 401 3.08 -11.08 -3.00
CA ASP A 401 3.75 -9.80 -2.73
C ASP A 401 2.81 -8.84 -1.97
N SER A 402 3.37 -7.95 -1.15
CA SER A 402 2.60 -6.93 -0.41
C SER A 402 2.36 -5.64 -1.19
N PHE A 403 3.04 -5.49 -2.33
CA PHE A 403 2.82 -4.47 -3.36
C PHE A 403 3.58 -4.85 -4.64
N ASN A 404 3.39 -4.10 -5.72
CA ASN A 404 4.17 -4.31 -6.94
C ASN A 404 5.62 -3.88 -6.73
N ALA A 405 6.57 -4.79 -6.92
CA ALA A 405 7.99 -4.49 -6.70
C ALA A 405 8.48 -3.35 -7.60
N ILE A 406 9.12 -2.37 -6.99
CA ILE A 406 9.83 -1.27 -7.66
C ILE A 406 11.26 -1.76 -7.90
N SER A 407 11.49 -2.28 -9.10
CA SER A 407 12.80 -2.74 -9.57
C SER A 407 13.35 -1.73 -10.57
N SER A 408 14.37 -0.97 -10.19
CA SER A 408 14.77 0.24 -10.91
C SER A 408 16.28 0.33 -11.08
N TYR A 409 16.75 0.45 -12.32
CA TYR A 409 18.15 0.61 -12.67
C TYR A 409 18.45 2.06 -13.10
N LYS A 410 19.47 2.67 -12.50
CA LYS A 410 19.90 4.05 -12.80
C LYS A 410 18.73 5.03 -12.82
N GLU A 411 18.48 5.71 -13.94
CA GLU A 411 17.52 6.81 -14.09
C GLU A 411 16.09 6.45 -13.70
N HIS A 412 15.69 5.18 -13.85
CA HIS A 412 14.39 4.70 -13.38
C HIS A 412 14.26 4.78 -11.87
N GLY A 413 15.35 4.66 -11.12
CA GLY A 413 15.36 4.80 -9.66
C GLY A 413 14.92 6.20 -9.21
N ALA A 414 15.02 7.22 -10.06
CA ALA A 414 14.57 8.58 -9.73
C ALA A 414 13.04 8.72 -9.75
N ILE A 415 12.31 7.74 -10.29
CA ILE A 415 10.85 7.72 -10.35
C ILE A 415 10.33 6.96 -9.12
N VAL A 416 9.77 7.70 -8.15
CA VAL A 416 9.47 7.20 -6.80
C VAL A 416 8.67 5.89 -6.81
N HIS A 417 7.61 5.80 -7.62
CA HIS A 417 6.76 4.61 -7.78
C HIS A 417 6.93 3.98 -9.18
N TYR A 418 8.18 3.82 -9.63
CA TYR A 418 8.44 3.11 -10.89
C TYR A 418 7.97 1.66 -10.81
N SER A 419 7.26 1.21 -11.83
CA SER A 419 6.97 -0.20 -12.04
C SER A 419 7.37 -0.51 -13.47
N PRO A 420 8.33 -1.42 -13.70
CA PRO A 420 8.78 -1.70 -15.04
C PRO A 420 7.64 -2.31 -15.87
N THR A 421 7.47 -1.83 -17.10
CA THR A 421 6.60 -2.45 -18.10
C THR A 421 7.46 -3.11 -19.19
N ILE A 422 6.86 -3.92 -20.06
CA ILE A 422 7.59 -4.52 -21.19
C ILE A 422 8.28 -3.44 -22.04
N GLU A 423 7.68 -2.26 -22.15
CA GLU A 423 8.22 -1.14 -22.93
C GLU A 423 9.34 -0.37 -22.22
N THR A 424 9.43 -0.43 -20.89
CA THR A 424 10.45 0.30 -20.10
C THR A 424 11.49 -0.63 -19.47
N ASP A 425 11.32 -1.96 -19.59
CA ASP A 425 12.19 -2.95 -18.95
C ASP A 425 13.66 -2.79 -19.36
N SER A 426 14.46 -2.28 -18.42
CA SER A 426 15.88 -2.00 -18.68
C SER A 426 16.78 -3.16 -18.29
N ALA A 427 17.75 -3.46 -19.15
CA ALA A 427 18.79 -4.44 -18.85
C ALA A 427 19.78 -3.88 -17.81
N LEU A 428 19.94 -4.59 -16.70
CA LEU A 428 20.96 -4.30 -15.69
C LEU A 428 22.34 -4.59 -16.25
N ARG A 429 23.34 -3.85 -15.75
CA ARG A 429 24.76 -4.04 -16.08
C ARG A 429 25.59 -3.87 -14.82
N ALA A 430 26.81 -4.39 -14.83
CA ALA A 430 27.80 -4.21 -13.76
C ALA A 430 28.34 -2.75 -13.71
N ASP A 431 27.45 -1.79 -13.56
CA ASP A 431 27.70 -0.35 -13.66
C ASP A 431 26.56 0.45 -13.03
N GLY A 432 26.88 1.40 -12.15
CA GLY A 432 25.91 2.26 -11.46
C GLY A 432 25.21 1.58 -10.29
N ILE A 433 24.01 2.08 -9.98
CA ILE A 433 23.20 1.61 -8.85
C ILE A 433 21.88 0.99 -9.32
N TYR A 434 21.40 0.04 -8.53
CA TYR A 434 20.10 -0.60 -8.67
C TYR A 434 19.33 -0.45 -7.36
N LEU A 435 18.05 -0.09 -7.46
CA LEU A 435 17.13 0.04 -6.34
C LEU A 435 16.06 -1.04 -6.49
N ILE A 436 15.88 -1.82 -5.44
CA ILE A 436 14.77 -2.75 -5.30
C ILE A 436 13.99 -2.40 -4.04
N ASP A 437 12.72 -2.08 -4.22
CA ASP A 437 11.76 -1.95 -3.15
C ASP A 437 10.63 -2.95 -3.37
N SER A 438 10.40 -3.79 -2.38
CA SER A 438 9.49 -4.92 -2.50
C SER A 438 9.15 -5.51 -1.13
N GLY A 439 8.02 -6.17 -1.01
CA GLY A 439 7.63 -6.87 0.21
C GLY A 439 6.79 -8.10 -0.06
N GLY A 440 6.59 -8.90 0.99
CA GLY A 440 5.77 -10.11 0.96
C GLY A 440 4.65 -10.09 1.99
N GLN A 441 3.53 -10.71 1.62
CA GLN A 441 2.49 -11.13 2.54
C GLN A 441 2.81 -12.54 3.04
N TYR A 442 2.82 -12.73 4.35
CA TYR A 442 3.01 -14.02 4.99
C TYR A 442 1.90 -14.24 6.02
N LEU A 443 1.56 -15.49 6.31
CA LEU A 443 0.59 -15.79 7.38
C LEU A 443 0.98 -15.15 8.73
N GLY A 444 2.29 -15.03 9.01
CA GLY A 444 2.82 -14.42 10.23
C GLY A 444 3.17 -12.92 10.13
N GLY A 445 2.80 -12.21 9.05
CA GLY A 445 3.10 -10.78 8.94
C GLY A 445 3.20 -10.24 7.51
N THR A 446 3.43 -8.94 7.39
CA THR A 446 3.65 -8.24 6.12
C THR A 446 5.04 -7.62 6.14
N THR A 447 5.80 -7.75 5.06
CA THR A 447 7.12 -7.12 4.92
C THR A 447 7.08 -5.97 3.92
N ASP A 448 8.03 -5.07 4.11
CA ASP A 448 8.31 -3.92 3.25
C ASP A 448 9.80 -3.60 3.39
N ILE A 449 10.53 -3.56 2.28
CA ILE A 449 11.97 -3.37 2.30
C ILE A 449 12.47 -2.81 0.97
N THR A 450 13.19 -1.69 1.10
CA THR A 450 14.02 -1.12 0.04
C THR A 450 15.51 -1.31 0.31
N ARG A 451 16.24 -1.75 -0.72
CA ARG A 451 17.71 -1.66 -0.79
C ARG A 451 18.15 -0.98 -2.08
N THR A 452 19.06 -0.03 -1.94
CA THR A 452 19.88 0.47 -3.05
C THR A 452 21.23 -0.21 -2.99
N ILE A 453 21.67 -0.79 -4.11
CA ILE A 453 22.92 -1.56 -4.21
C ILE A 453 23.82 -1.08 -5.35
N SER A 454 25.12 -1.27 -5.17
CA SER A 454 26.13 -1.05 -6.19
C SER A 454 26.16 -2.24 -7.15
N LEU A 455 26.02 -1.96 -8.46
CA LEU A 455 26.37 -2.93 -9.50
C LEU A 455 27.79 -2.69 -10.05
N GLY A 456 28.47 -1.62 -9.64
CA GLY A 456 29.83 -1.26 -10.05
C GLY A 456 29.98 0.23 -10.37
N ASN A 457 31.21 0.73 -10.52
CA ASN A 457 31.53 2.09 -10.99
C ASN A 457 30.75 3.27 -10.34
N VAL A 458 30.37 3.14 -9.07
CA VAL A 458 29.59 4.16 -8.36
C VAL A 458 30.40 5.45 -8.22
N LYS A 459 29.76 6.59 -8.49
CA LYS A 459 30.37 7.92 -8.45
C LYS A 459 30.42 8.45 -7.01
N SER A 460 31.33 9.40 -6.76
CA SER A 460 31.45 10.05 -5.44
C SER A 460 30.16 10.75 -5.02
N VAL A 461 29.45 11.40 -5.95
CA VAL A 461 28.18 12.07 -5.68
C VAL A 461 27.05 11.08 -5.34
N GLU A 462 27.05 9.89 -5.93
CA GLU A 462 26.10 8.82 -5.61
C GLU A 462 26.37 8.28 -4.19
N ARG A 463 27.65 8.09 -3.82
CA ARG A 463 28.05 7.71 -2.46
C ARG A 463 27.68 8.77 -1.42
N LEU A 464 27.92 10.05 -1.72
CA LEU A 464 27.51 11.15 -0.85
C LEU A 464 26.01 11.08 -0.57
N HIS A 465 25.17 11.06 -1.61
CA HIS A 465 23.72 11.03 -1.43
C HIS A 465 23.24 9.78 -0.69
N PHE A 466 23.83 8.60 -0.98
CA PHE A 466 23.48 7.37 -0.28
C PHE A 466 23.82 7.46 1.19
N THR A 467 24.98 8.02 1.52
CA THR A 467 25.41 8.17 2.90
C THR A 467 24.52 9.15 3.68
N LEU A 468 24.07 10.25 3.06
CA LEU A 468 23.13 11.17 3.70
C LEU A 468 21.77 10.51 3.97
N VAL A 469 21.26 9.72 3.02
CA VAL A 469 20.04 8.92 3.20
C VAL A 469 20.21 7.90 4.33
N LEU A 470 21.33 7.18 4.35
CA LEU A 470 21.65 6.21 5.39
C LEU A 470 21.77 6.86 6.77
N ILE A 471 22.42 8.02 6.88
CA ILE A 471 22.48 8.79 8.14
C ILE A 471 21.07 9.12 8.63
N GLY A 472 20.18 9.55 7.74
CA GLY A 472 18.78 9.78 8.07
C GLY A 472 18.09 8.53 8.62
N ASN A 473 18.29 7.38 7.96
CA ASN A 473 17.71 6.10 8.36
C ASN A 473 18.20 5.71 9.77
N ILE A 474 19.51 5.78 10.00
CA ILE A 474 20.14 5.45 11.29
C ILE A 474 19.68 6.40 12.40
N ASN A 475 19.65 7.71 12.15
CA ASN A 475 19.23 8.71 13.14
C ASN A 475 17.80 8.45 13.64
N LEU A 476 16.89 8.08 12.74
CA LEU A 476 15.53 7.73 13.15
C LEU A 476 15.50 6.38 13.88
N ALA A 477 16.23 5.37 13.40
CA ALA A 477 16.29 4.06 14.05
C ALA A 477 16.88 4.10 15.47
N MET A 478 17.77 5.06 15.75
CA MET A 478 18.38 5.29 17.07
C MET A 478 17.56 6.22 17.98
N ALA A 479 16.40 6.70 17.53
CA ALA A 479 15.65 7.71 18.27
C ALA A 479 15.04 7.13 19.55
N MET A 480 15.24 7.85 20.66
CA MET A 480 14.54 7.66 21.91
C MET A 480 13.69 8.91 22.19
N PHE A 481 12.41 8.73 22.50
CA PHE A 481 11.43 9.83 22.56
C PHE A 481 10.37 9.61 23.64
N PRO A 482 9.80 10.68 24.23
CA PRO A 482 8.79 10.53 25.27
C PRO A 482 7.48 9.97 24.70
N GLU A 483 6.78 9.17 25.50
CA GLU A 483 5.45 8.66 25.18
C GLU A 483 4.49 9.82 24.87
N GLY A 484 3.67 9.66 23.83
CA GLY A 484 2.80 10.72 23.32
C GLY A 484 3.41 11.55 22.20
N THR A 485 4.66 11.32 21.81
CA THR A 485 5.26 11.94 20.60
C THR A 485 4.50 11.53 19.33
N ARG A 486 4.27 12.48 18.42
CA ARG A 486 3.65 12.25 17.10
C ARG A 486 4.73 12.05 16.06
N GLY A 487 4.44 11.27 15.01
CA GLY A 487 5.45 10.94 14.00
C GLY A 487 6.01 12.14 13.23
N TYR A 488 5.24 13.22 13.03
CA TYR A 488 5.76 14.44 12.40
C TYR A 488 6.85 15.14 13.22
N GLN A 489 6.93 14.88 14.53
CA GLN A 489 8.00 15.38 15.39
C GLN A 489 9.31 14.60 15.22
N LEU A 490 9.24 13.37 14.69
CA LEU A 490 10.37 12.48 14.46
C LEU A 490 10.90 12.54 13.00
N ASP A 491 10.06 12.94 12.05
CA ASP A 491 10.37 12.99 10.61
C ASP A 491 11.66 13.77 10.27
N ILE A 492 11.94 14.84 11.03
CA ILE A 492 13.17 15.63 10.84
C ILE A 492 14.46 14.82 11.03
N LEU A 493 14.45 13.79 11.89
CA LEU A 493 15.64 12.97 12.17
C LEU A 493 16.15 12.28 10.90
N ALA A 494 15.23 11.89 10.01
CA ALA A 494 15.56 11.26 8.73
C ALA A 494 15.94 12.26 7.63
N ARG A 495 15.54 13.53 7.75
CA ARG A 495 15.79 14.57 6.73
C ARG A 495 16.99 15.45 6.99
N LYS A 496 17.37 15.61 8.26
CA LYS A 496 18.36 16.62 8.69
C LYS A 496 19.66 16.56 7.88
N ALA A 497 20.20 15.37 7.66
CA ALA A 497 21.44 15.19 6.90
C ALA A 497 21.33 15.65 5.44
N LEU A 498 20.18 15.42 4.78
CA LEU A 498 19.92 15.93 3.43
C LEU A 498 19.74 17.46 3.43
N TRP A 499 19.01 18.01 4.42
CA TRP A 499 18.75 19.44 4.51
C TRP A 499 20.01 20.28 4.69
N GLU A 500 21.04 19.76 5.39
CA GLU A 500 22.34 20.42 5.52
C GLU A 500 23.07 20.61 4.18
N TYR A 501 22.68 19.85 3.15
CA TYR A 501 23.17 19.97 1.77
C TYR A 501 22.14 20.64 0.84
N GLY A 502 21.02 21.15 1.37
CA GLY A 502 19.94 21.73 0.58
C GLY A 502 19.15 20.70 -0.24
N LEU A 503 19.20 19.43 0.15
CA LEU A 503 18.52 18.30 -0.53
C LEU A 503 17.26 17.89 0.23
N ASN A 504 16.27 17.28 -0.44
CA ASN A 504 15.05 16.78 0.19
C ASN A 504 14.41 15.65 -0.64
N TYR A 505 13.44 14.93 -0.08
CA TYR A 505 12.58 13.95 -0.78
C TYR A 505 11.09 14.24 -0.56
N GLY A 506 10.27 13.90 -1.57
CA GLY A 506 8.88 14.34 -1.69
C GLY A 506 7.80 13.45 -1.03
N HIS A 507 8.18 12.43 -0.26
CA HIS A 507 7.24 11.54 0.44
C HIS A 507 7.47 11.55 1.96
N GLY A 508 6.59 10.86 2.71
CA GLY A 508 6.78 10.66 4.16
C GLY A 508 8.02 9.81 4.45
N THR A 509 8.53 9.89 5.68
CA THR A 509 9.67 9.06 6.12
C THR A 509 9.25 7.64 6.48
N GLY A 510 7.98 7.42 6.80
CA GLY A 510 7.43 6.10 7.01
C GLY A 510 5.93 6.06 7.29
N HIS A 511 5.39 4.86 7.25
CA HIS A 511 3.99 4.54 7.49
C HIS A 511 3.89 3.33 8.42
N GLY A 512 2.74 3.14 9.06
CA GLY A 512 2.49 1.87 9.73
C GLY A 512 2.37 0.71 8.73
N VAL A 513 2.64 -0.50 9.19
CA VAL A 513 2.52 -1.74 8.39
C VAL A 513 1.60 -2.72 9.09
N GLY A 514 0.66 -3.32 8.34
CA GLY A 514 -0.32 -4.28 8.85
C GLY A 514 0.27 -5.65 9.18
N TYR A 515 -0.49 -6.45 9.93
CA TYR A 515 -0.13 -7.84 10.25
C TYR A 515 -0.89 -8.81 9.33
N PHE A 516 -0.21 -9.25 8.27
CA PHE A 516 -0.82 -9.98 7.15
C PHE A 516 -2.05 -9.23 6.63
N LEU A 517 -1.87 -7.95 6.31
CA LEU A 517 -2.87 -6.96 5.92
C LEU A 517 -2.19 -5.92 5.01
N ASN A 518 -2.78 -4.73 4.85
CA ASN A 518 -2.20 -3.68 4.02
C ASN A 518 -0.77 -3.34 4.44
N VAL A 519 0.13 -3.20 3.47
CA VAL A 519 1.50 -2.72 3.71
C VAL A 519 1.49 -1.27 4.21
N HIS A 520 0.57 -0.45 3.72
CA HIS A 520 0.28 0.87 4.26
C HIS A 520 -0.90 0.82 5.25
N GLU A 521 -0.60 0.90 6.54
CA GLU A 521 -1.57 0.83 7.63
C GLU A 521 -1.46 2.05 8.56
N GLY A 522 -2.53 2.87 8.59
CA GLY A 522 -2.69 3.92 9.60
C GLY A 522 -3.21 3.37 10.94
N PRO A 523 -3.34 4.25 11.97
CA PRO A 523 -3.28 5.71 11.89
C PRO A 523 -1.88 6.32 12.08
N GLN A 524 -0.88 5.54 12.51
CA GLN A 524 0.48 6.03 12.71
C GLN A 524 1.21 6.26 11.38
N SER A 525 2.02 7.31 11.32
CA SER A 525 2.94 7.61 10.22
C SER A 525 4.01 8.59 10.69
N ILE A 526 5.20 8.49 10.11
CA ILE A 526 6.30 9.45 10.29
C ILE A 526 6.38 10.26 8.99
N SER A 527 5.86 11.48 9.02
CA SER A 527 5.67 12.32 7.84
C SER A 527 5.70 13.79 8.23
N PRO A 528 6.08 14.71 7.33
CA PRO A 528 5.91 16.14 7.57
C PRO A 528 4.43 16.54 7.67
N ARG A 529 3.49 15.68 7.24
CA ARG A 529 2.05 15.93 7.38
C ARG A 529 1.64 15.90 8.85
N LEU A 530 0.79 16.85 9.25
CA LEU A 530 0.24 16.91 10.59
C LEU A 530 -0.79 15.78 10.81
N ILE A 531 -0.30 14.61 11.22
CA ILE A 531 -1.12 13.49 11.71
C ILE A 531 -1.08 13.54 13.23
N ASP A 532 -2.15 14.02 13.85
CA ASP A 532 -2.27 14.11 15.31
C ASP A 532 -2.68 12.76 15.91
N TYR A 533 -1.79 11.79 15.80
CA TYR A 533 -1.90 10.50 16.47
C TYR A 533 -0.53 10.10 17.04
N PRO A 534 -0.44 9.78 18.34
CA PRO A 534 0.84 9.48 18.96
C PRO A 534 1.39 8.13 18.50
N ILE A 535 2.71 8.04 18.40
CA ILE A 535 3.43 6.78 18.25
C ILE A 535 3.36 6.03 19.59
N LYS A 536 2.94 4.76 19.56
CA LYS A 536 2.72 3.92 20.74
C LYS A 536 3.50 2.61 20.63
N LYS A 537 3.81 2.02 21.78
CA LYS A 537 4.40 0.67 21.91
C LYS A 537 3.61 -0.36 21.09
N GLY A 538 4.34 -1.26 20.43
CA GLY A 538 3.80 -2.32 19.59
C GLY A 538 3.47 -1.89 18.15
N MET A 539 3.61 -0.61 17.78
CA MET A 539 3.44 -0.21 16.39
C MET A 539 4.59 -0.71 15.53
N LEU A 540 4.26 -1.32 14.40
CA LEU A 540 5.19 -1.63 13.30
C LEU A 540 5.15 -0.47 12.28
N ILE A 541 6.30 0.11 11.98
CA ILE A 541 6.44 1.34 11.18
C ILE A 541 7.65 1.22 10.24
N SER A 542 7.53 1.67 8.99
CA SER A 542 8.67 1.79 8.06
C SER A 542 9.56 3.00 8.37
N ASN A 543 10.83 2.92 7.97
CA ASN A 543 11.80 4.00 8.03
C ASN A 543 12.55 4.00 6.71
N GLU A 544 12.12 4.85 5.79
CA GLU A 544 12.42 4.81 4.36
C GLU A 544 12.89 6.16 3.78
N PRO A 545 13.86 6.86 4.39
CA PRO A 545 14.40 8.07 3.78
C PRO A 545 14.97 7.77 2.39
N ALA A 546 14.92 8.80 1.55
CA ALA A 546 15.27 8.67 0.15
C ALA A 546 15.89 9.95 -0.43
N PHE A 547 16.44 9.83 -1.62
CA PHE A 547 16.83 10.96 -2.45
C PHE A 547 16.80 10.57 -3.93
N TYR A 548 16.18 11.42 -4.76
CA TYR A 548 15.95 11.15 -6.17
C TYR A 548 16.55 12.26 -7.04
N VAL A 549 17.34 11.88 -8.03
CA VAL A 549 17.95 12.80 -9.00
C VAL A 549 17.38 12.48 -10.38
N GLU A 550 16.46 13.32 -10.82
CA GLU A 550 15.74 13.18 -12.10
C GLU A 550 16.69 12.86 -13.27
N GLY A 551 16.33 11.83 -14.04
CA GLY A 551 17.08 11.37 -15.20
C GLY A 551 18.46 10.77 -14.88
N LYS A 552 18.78 10.49 -13.61
CA LYS A 552 20.09 9.93 -13.23
C LYS A 552 20.00 8.70 -12.34
N TYR A 553 19.44 8.84 -11.14
CA TYR A 553 19.36 7.77 -10.15
C TYR A 553 18.44 8.12 -9.00
N GLY A 554 18.01 7.10 -8.25
CA GLY A 554 17.37 7.31 -6.95
C GLY A 554 17.91 6.33 -5.92
N ILE A 555 17.80 6.74 -4.68
CA ILE A 555 18.29 6.03 -3.51
C ILE A 555 17.18 6.02 -2.48
N ARG A 556 16.90 4.85 -1.92
CA ARG A 556 16.07 4.66 -0.73
C ARG A 556 16.66 3.52 0.09
N THR A 557 16.63 3.69 1.41
CA THR A 557 17.04 2.65 2.36
C THR A 557 15.93 2.51 3.37
N GLU A 558 15.32 1.34 3.39
CA GLU A 558 14.12 1.10 4.17
C GLU A 558 14.22 -0.12 5.07
N ASN A 559 13.75 0.05 6.30
CA ASN A 559 13.56 -1.03 7.25
C ASN A 559 12.24 -0.83 7.99
N LEU A 560 11.65 -1.92 8.42
CA LEU A 560 10.58 -1.93 9.42
C LEU A 560 11.15 -1.93 10.83
N MET A 561 10.48 -1.21 11.70
CA MET A 561 10.83 -1.05 13.11
C MET A 561 9.60 -1.25 13.97
N VAL A 562 9.77 -1.91 15.10
CA VAL A 562 8.75 -2.04 16.14
C VAL A 562 9.02 -1.00 17.22
N VAL A 563 7.99 -0.27 17.65
CA VAL A 563 8.10 0.66 18.77
C VAL A 563 8.11 -0.15 20.07
N VAL A 564 9.19 -0.03 20.83
CA VAL A 564 9.38 -0.71 22.11
C VAL A 564 9.53 0.31 23.24
N GLU A 565 9.48 -0.18 24.46
CA GLU A 565 9.73 0.62 25.65
C GLU A 565 11.24 0.76 25.85
N ALA A 566 11.72 1.99 26.02
CA ALA A 566 13.13 2.27 26.25
C ALA A 566 13.43 2.27 27.76
N GLU A 567 12.97 3.32 28.45
CA GLU A 567 13.12 3.47 29.90
C GLU A 567 12.03 4.37 30.50
N GLU A 568 11.85 4.28 31.81
CA GLU A 568 11.04 5.21 32.60
C GLU A 568 11.95 6.03 33.52
N THR A 569 11.89 7.35 33.40
CA THR A 569 12.71 8.28 34.17
C THR A 569 11.83 9.24 34.97
N ALA A 570 12.45 10.13 35.77
CA ALA A 570 11.74 11.22 36.44
C ALA A 570 11.03 12.19 35.47
N HIS A 571 11.33 12.12 34.17
CA HIS A 571 10.73 12.94 33.11
C HIS A 571 9.62 12.21 32.33
N GLY A 572 9.26 10.98 32.71
CA GLY A 572 8.21 10.18 32.09
C GLY A 572 8.74 8.93 31.40
N LYS A 573 7.83 8.25 30.68
CA LYS A 573 8.13 7.04 29.90
C LYS A 573 8.67 7.41 28.53
N PHE A 574 9.72 6.71 28.11
CA PHE A 574 10.35 6.84 26.81
C PHE A 574 10.15 5.57 25.99
N LEU A 575 10.02 5.77 24.69
CA LEU A 575 9.92 4.73 23.67
C LEU A 575 11.15 4.83 22.76
N GLU A 576 11.48 3.71 22.12
CA GLU A 576 12.52 3.63 21.09
C GLU A 576 12.08 2.67 19.97
N PHE A 577 12.91 2.55 18.94
CA PHE A 577 12.66 1.68 17.80
C PHE A 577 13.58 0.45 17.84
N GLU A 578 12.98 -0.73 17.70
CA GLU A 578 13.70 -1.97 17.39
C GLU A 578 13.61 -2.25 15.89
N THR A 579 14.72 -2.16 15.16
CA THR A 579 14.77 -2.57 13.75
C THR A 579 14.58 -4.08 13.61
N VAL A 580 13.56 -4.50 12.85
CA VAL A 580 13.21 -5.90 12.64
C VAL A 580 13.55 -6.41 11.24
N THR A 581 13.64 -5.55 10.22
CA THR A 581 14.07 -5.97 8.87
C THR A 581 15.53 -6.45 8.88
N LEU A 582 15.77 -7.64 8.33
CA LEU A 582 17.09 -8.27 8.29
C LEU A 582 17.62 -8.39 6.86
N CYS A 583 18.46 -7.46 6.43
CA CYS A 583 19.11 -7.52 5.13
C CYS A 583 20.34 -6.59 5.11
N PRO A 584 21.51 -7.03 4.59
CA PRO A 584 22.70 -6.19 4.58
C PRO A 584 22.45 -4.86 3.84
N ILE A 585 23.13 -3.82 4.30
CA ILE A 585 23.16 -2.50 3.66
C ILE A 585 24.50 -2.42 2.91
N ASP A 586 24.48 -2.11 1.62
CA ASP A 586 25.67 -2.18 0.78
C ASP A 586 26.72 -1.12 1.17
N THR A 587 27.80 -1.57 1.81
CA THR A 587 28.86 -0.70 2.32
C THR A 587 29.73 -0.09 1.23
N GLN A 588 29.63 -0.54 -0.02
CA GLN A 588 30.32 0.07 -1.17
C GLN A 588 29.74 1.44 -1.56
N LEU A 589 28.50 1.70 -1.17
CA LEU A 589 27.82 2.98 -1.41
C LEU A 589 28.11 4.02 -0.31
N ILE A 590 28.80 3.64 0.75
CA ILE A 590 29.03 4.49 1.92
C ILE A 590 30.33 5.27 1.77
N ASP A 591 30.22 6.59 1.91
CA ASP A 591 31.35 7.47 2.23
C ASP A 591 31.59 7.44 3.74
N ARG A 592 32.59 6.66 4.17
CA ARG A 592 32.84 6.38 5.60
C ARG A 592 33.19 7.65 6.38
N ASP A 593 33.76 8.66 5.73
CA ASP A 593 34.21 9.88 6.40
C ASP A 593 33.04 10.76 6.88
N LEU A 594 31.83 10.53 6.37
CA LEU A 594 30.60 11.21 6.80
C LEU A 594 29.91 10.51 7.98
N LEU A 595 30.30 9.28 8.31
CA LEU A 595 29.71 8.53 9.41
C LEU A 595 30.38 8.87 10.74
N SER A 596 29.57 9.25 11.73
CA SER A 596 30.00 9.35 13.12
C SER A 596 30.32 7.96 13.70
N ASP A 597 31.02 7.91 14.83
CA ASP A 597 31.27 6.66 15.56
C ASP A 597 29.96 5.96 15.95
N ALA A 598 28.93 6.73 16.30
CA ALA A 598 27.61 6.21 16.61
C ALA A 598 26.95 5.55 15.39
N HIS A 599 27.05 6.17 14.20
CA HIS A 599 26.52 5.57 12.97
C HIS A 599 27.26 4.28 12.59
N ARG A 600 28.59 4.27 12.71
CA ARG A 600 29.41 3.08 12.44
C ARG A 600 29.08 1.95 13.42
N SER A 601 28.96 2.27 14.71
CA SER A 601 28.60 1.30 15.74
C SER A 601 27.21 0.71 15.48
N TRP A 602 26.22 1.54 15.15
CA TRP A 602 24.87 1.05 14.83
C TRP A 602 24.89 0.13 13.61
N LEU A 603 25.56 0.53 12.53
CA LEU A 603 25.62 -0.27 11.30
C LEU A 603 26.32 -1.62 11.54
N ASN A 604 27.43 -1.62 12.26
CA ASN A 604 28.17 -2.85 12.59
C ASN A 604 27.33 -3.78 13.48
N SER A 605 26.63 -3.23 14.49
CA SER A 605 25.71 -4.01 15.33
C SER A 605 24.51 -4.55 14.55
N TYR A 606 23.94 -3.74 13.65
CA TYR A 606 22.87 -4.17 12.75
C TYR A 606 23.33 -5.30 11.83
N HIS A 607 24.49 -5.17 11.20
CA HIS A 607 25.07 -6.20 10.33
C HIS A 607 25.42 -7.48 11.08
N SER A 608 25.91 -7.40 12.33
CA SER A 608 26.07 -8.59 13.19
C SER A 608 24.75 -9.31 13.41
N LYS A 609 23.68 -8.57 13.80
CA LYS A 609 22.33 -9.13 13.97
C LYS A 609 21.84 -9.79 12.68
N VAL A 610 22.02 -9.15 11.52
CA VAL A 610 21.64 -9.71 10.22
C VAL A 610 22.37 -11.03 9.96
N PHE A 611 23.68 -11.10 10.22
CA PHE A 611 24.43 -12.35 10.05
C PHE A 611 23.94 -13.43 11.01
N ASP A 612 23.86 -13.13 12.31
CA ASP A 612 23.56 -14.09 13.36
C ASP A 612 22.16 -14.72 13.18
N GLU A 613 21.16 -13.93 12.78
CA GLU A 613 19.78 -14.38 12.60
C GLU A 613 19.57 -15.14 11.28
N LEU A 614 20.26 -14.78 10.20
CA LEU A 614 20.04 -15.37 8.88
C LEU A 614 20.95 -16.57 8.61
N ALA A 615 22.21 -16.55 9.07
CA ALA A 615 23.21 -17.58 8.80
C ALA A 615 22.73 -19.02 9.06
N PRO A 616 21.94 -19.32 10.11
CA PRO A 616 21.44 -20.68 10.37
C PRO A 616 20.51 -21.24 9.27
N LYS A 617 19.90 -20.39 8.45
CA LYS A 617 18.97 -20.78 7.37
C LYS A 617 19.58 -20.72 5.97
N LEU A 618 20.86 -20.34 5.87
CA LEU A 618 21.58 -20.18 4.62
C LEU A 618 22.46 -21.40 4.33
N THR A 619 22.72 -21.64 3.04
CA THR A 619 23.76 -22.58 2.61
C THR A 619 25.15 -22.07 2.98
N GLU A 620 26.18 -22.92 2.92
CA GLU A 620 27.56 -22.51 3.21
C GLU A 620 28.00 -21.32 2.35
N ILE A 621 27.72 -21.37 1.04
CA ILE A 621 28.11 -20.33 0.08
C ILE A 621 27.34 -19.02 0.35
N GLU A 622 26.04 -19.11 0.65
CA GLU A 622 25.22 -17.96 1.05
C GLU A 622 25.73 -17.32 2.35
N ARG A 623 26.14 -18.15 3.34
CA ARG A 623 26.67 -17.68 4.62
C ARG A 623 28.01 -16.98 4.46
N GLU A 624 28.95 -17.55 3.72
CA GLU A 624 30.26 -16.93 3.42
C GLU A 624 30.07 -15.58 2.71
N TRP A 625 29.14 -15.51 1.75
CA TRP A 625 28.80 -14.26 1.09
C TRP A 625 28.23 -13.24 2.07
N LEU A 626 27.31 -13.66 2.95
CA LEU A 626 26.72 -12.76 3.94
C LEU A 626 27.77 -12.23 4.91
N GLU A 627 28.67 -13.07 5.42
CA GLU A 627 29.77 -12.69 6.31
C GLU A 627 30.61 -11.53 5.73
N ILE A 628 30.92 -11.60 4.44
CA ILE A 628 31.65 -10.54 3.73
C ILE A 628 30.82 -9.25 3.65
N LYS A 629 29.52 -9.36 3.35
CA LYS A 629 28.63 -8.20 3.20
C LYS A 629 28.21 -7.57 4.53
N THR A 630 28.39 -8.27 5.65
CA THR A 630 28.13 -7.79 7.02
C THR A 630 29.40 -7.51 7.81
N ALA A 631 30.57 -7.46 7.15
CA ALA A 631 31.82 -7.12 7.79
C ALA A 631 31.83 -5.68 8.32
N ALA A 632 32.38 -5.48 9.52
CA ALA A 632 32.45 -4.17 10.16
C ALA A 632 33.32 -3.16 9.37
N ILE A 633 32.92 -1.88 9.37
CA ILE A 633 33.55 -0.81 8.55
C ILE A 633 34.18 0.36 9.32
#